data_AF-A0A5F1HSB4-F1
#
_entry.id   AF-A0A5F1HSB4-F1
#
_cell.length_a   1.000
_cell.length_b   1.000
_cell.length_c   1.000
_cell.angle_alpha   90.00
_cell.angle_beta   90.00
_cell.angle_gamma   90.00
#
_symmetry.space_group_name_H-M   'P 1'
#
loop_
_entity.id
_entity.type
_entity.pdbx_description
1 polymer ?
#
loop_
_entity_poly.entity_id
_entity_poly.type
_entity_poly.pdbx_seq_one_letter_code
_entity_poly.pdbx_strand_id
1 'polypeptide(L)'
;MNHDLVAARAAEEIIELLTLCQQLQSEKDGRERPAPGIYSRDEDEFADRIRSACGHALQLRRLLPVTTTLSAIGAEMERRGEISVLPGEDYAQKALARLTEQYLSNRDNKQ
;
A
#
# COMPACT_ATOMS: atom_id res chain seq x y z
N MET A 1 -0.82 11.46 -16.51
CA MET A 1 -1.69 10.31 -16.17
C MET A 1 -1.99 10.44 -14.68
N ASN A 2 -3.26 10.40 -14.25
CA ASN A 2 -3.58 10.54 -12.82
C ASN A 2 -3.20 9.24 -12.11
N HIS A 3 -2.02 9.22 -11.48
CA HIS A 3 -1.46 8.02 -10.84
C HIS A 3 -2.39 7.43 -9.77
N ASP A 4 -3.23 8.27 -9.16
CA ASP A 4 -4.20 7.88 -8.14
C ASP A 4 -5.34 7.06 -8.74
N LEU A 5 -5.84 7.46 -9.93
CA LEU A 5 -6.88 6.70 -10.64
C LEU A 5 -6.36 5.35 -11.12
N VAL A 6 -5.10 5.28 -11.53
CA VAL A 6 -4.46 4.04 -11.99
C VAL A 6 -4.25 3.08 -10.81
N ALA A 7 -3.75 3.59 -9.68
CA ALA A 7 -3.59 2.80 -8.46
C ALA A 7 -4.93 2.33 -7.89
N ALA A 8 -5.97 3.17 -7.95
CA ALA A 8 -7.32 2.81 -7.53
C ALA A 8 -7.89 1.66 -8.36
N ARG A 9 -7.82 1.80 -9.68
CA ARG A 9 -8.28 0.78 -10.62
C ARG A 9 -7.52 -0.54 -10.47
N ALA A 10 -6.19 -0.49 -10.36
CA ALA A 10 -5.39 -1.70 -10.19
C ALA A 10 -5.77 -2.47 -8.91
N ALA A 11 -6.01 -1.76 -7.81
CA ALA A 11 -6.45 -2.39 -6.57
C ALA A 11 -7.86 -2.99 -6.67
N GLU A 12 -8.78 -2.32 -7.37
CA GLU A 12 -10.12 -2.86 -7.65
C GLU A 12 -10.05 -4.14 -8.49
N GLU A 13 -9.28 -4.13 -9.58
CA GLU A 13 -9.07 -5.31 -10.44
C GLU A 13 -8.45 -6.49 -9.65
N ILE A 14 -7.49 -6.22 -8.76
CA ILE A 14 -6.90 -7.24 -7.89
C ILE A 14 -7.96 -7.83 -6.95
N ILE A 15 -8.78 -6.99 -6.31
CA ILE A 15 -9.83 -7.43 -5.37
C ILE A 15 -10.90 -8.25 -6.11
N GLU A 16 -11.30 -7.83 -7.31
CA GLU A 16 -12.26 -8.56 -8.14
C GLU A 16 -11.73 -9.96 -8.50
N LEU A 17 -10.48 -10.06 -8.95
CA LEU A 17 -9.85 -11.34 -9.27
C LEU A 17 -9.72 -12.26 -8.05
N LEU A 18 -9.32 -11.71 -6.90
CA LEU A 18 -9.23 -12.48 -5.66
C LEU A 18 -10.62 -12.96 -5.19
N THR A 19 -11.64 -12.13 -5.34
CA THR A 19 -13.03 -12.50 -5.02
C THR A 19 -13.54 -13.60 -5.94
N LEU A 20 -13.24 -13.53 -7.24
CA LEU A 20 -13.57 -14.57 -8.21
C LEU A 20 -12.88 -15.90 -7.86
N CYS A 21 -11.59 -15.86 -7.52
CA CYS A 21 -10.86 -17.04 -7.05
C CYS A 21 -11.54 -17.68 -5.84
N GLN A 22 -12.03 -16.86 -4.91
CA GLN A 22 -12.75 -17.37 -3.74
C GLN A 22 -14.07 -18.05 -4.09
N GLN A 23 -14.84 -17.45 -5.00
CA GLN A 23 -16.10 -18.03 -5.48
C GLN A 23 -15.86 -19.39 -6.15
N LEU A 24 -14.93 -19.45 -7.11
CA LEU A 24 -14.60 -20.68 -7.82
C LEU A 24 -14.13 -21.80 -6.88
N GLN A 25 -13.32 -21.46 -5.88
CA GLN A 25 -12.84 -22.44 -4.90
C GLN A 25 -13.96 -22.89 -3.95
N SER A 26 -14.92 -22.02 -3.64
CA SER A 26 -16.09 -22.34 -2.81
C SER A 26 -17.04 -23.30 -3.52
N GLU A 27 -17.29 -23.06 -4.82
CA GLU A 27 -18.06 -23.95 -5.68
C GLU A 27 -17.38 -25.34 -5.80
N LYS A 28 -16.07 -25.35 -6.03
CA LYS A 28 -15.28 -26.59 -6.15
C LYS A 28 -15.30 -27.43 -4.87
N ASP A 29 -15.17 -26.78 -3.72
CA ASP A 29 -15.11 -27.47 -2.42
C ASP A 29 -16.50 -27.77 -1.84
N GLY A 30 -17.57 -27.24 -2.44
CA GLY A 30 -18.93 -27.30 -1.88
C GLY A 30 -19.07 -26.58 -0.53
N ARG A 31 -18.18 -25.63 -0.25
CA ARG A 31 -18.09 -24.91 1.02
C ARG A 31 -18.40 -23.44 0.81
N GLU A 32 -19.40 -22.93 1.53
CA GLU A 32 -19.73 -21.50 1.49
C GLU A 32 -18.63 -20.68 2.18
N ARG A 33 -18.12 -19.66 1.48
CA ARG A 33 -17.18 -18.67 2.01
C ARG A 33 -17.75 -17.27 1.81
N PRO A 34 -18.01 -16.50 2.87
CA PRO A 34 -18.49 -15.13 2.76
C PRO A 34 -17.54 -14.24 1.97
N ALA A 35 -18.05 -13.17 1.35
CA ALA A 35 -17.23 -12.24 0.58
C ALA A 35 -16.04 -11.68 1.38
N PRO A 36 -14.89 -11.41 0.71
CA PRO A 36 -13.71 -10.86 1.39
C PRO A 36 -14.05 -9.56 2.12
N GLY A 37 -13.88 -9.54 3.44
CA GLY A 37 -14.21 -8.39 4.29
C GLY A 37 -15.42 -8.61 5.20
N ILE A 38 -16.18 -9.68 5.00
CA ILE A 38 -17.20 -10.13 5.95
C ILE A 38 -16.54 -11.06 6.97
N TYR A 39 -16.73 -10.76 8.26
CA TYR A 39 -16.26 -11.63 9.32
C TYR A 39 -16.99 -12.97 9.27
N SER A 40 -16.24 -14.06 9.32
CA SER A 40 -16.74 -15.42 9.50
C SER A 40 -16.05 -16.06 10.68
N ARG A 41 -16.81 -16.78 11.51
CA ARG A 41 -16.25 -17.55 12.61
C ARG A 41 -15.53 -18.81 12.14
N ASP A 42 -16.00 -19.40 11.04
CA ASP A 42 -15.52 -20.67 10.49
C ASP A 42 -14.62 -20.43 9.27
N GLU A 43 -13.85 -19.34 9.30
CA GLU A 43 -12.93 -18.95 8.23
C GLU A 43 -11.81 -19.98 8.09
N ASP A 44 -11.62 -20.50 6.87
CA ASP A 44 -10.51 -21.37 6.56
C ASP A 44 -9.27 -20.59 6.10
N GLU A 45 -8.12 -21.26 6.07
CA GLU A 45 -6.84 -20.66 5.69
C GLU A 45 -6.89 -20.00 4.31
N PHE A 46 -7.66 -20.57 3.38
CA PHE A 46 -7.79 -20.00 2.05
C PHE A 46 -8.57 -18.69 2.06
N ALA A 47 -9.72 -18.64 2.75
CA ALA A 47 -10.50 -17.42 2.93
C ALA A 47 -9.69 -16.32 3.66
N ASP A 48 -8.95 -16.68 4.70
CA ASP A 48 -8.08 -15.75 5.43
C ASP A 48 -6.98 -15.15 4.54
N ARG A 49 -6.35 -15.97 3.70
CA ARG A 49 -5.35 -15.51 2.72
C ARG A 49 -5.96 -14.55 1.69
N ILE A 50 -7.15 -14.84 1.17
CA ILE A 50 -7.86 -13.95 0.25
C ILE A 50 -8.18 -12.62 0.94
N ARG A 51 -8.73 -12.65 2.16
CA ARG A 51 -9.04 -11.45 2.93
C ARG A 51 -7.80 -10.58 3.17
N SER A 52 -6.70 -11.21 3.59
CA SER A 52 -5.43 -10.52 3.82
C SER A 52 -4.88 -9.89 2.53
N ALA A 53 -4.93 -10.61 1.41
CA ALA A 53 -4.52 -10.08 0.10
C ALA A 53 -5.38 -8.89 -0.36
N CYS A 54 -6.71 -8.96 -0.19
CA CYS A 54 -7.60 -7.83 -0.45
C CYS A 54 -7.26 -6.62 0.44
N GLY A 55 -6.94 -6.87 1.72
CA GLY A 55 -6.47 -5.84 2.64
C GLY A 55 -5.20 -5.15 2.16
N HIS A 56 -4.21 -5.92 1.69
CA HIS A 56 -2.97 -5.37 1.14
C HIS A 56 -3.20 -4.58 -0.15
N ALA A 57 -4.08 -5.04 -1.05
CA ALA A 57 -4.43 -4.28 -2.25
C ALA A 57 -5.02 -2.90 -1.90
N LEU A 58 -5.89 -2.83 -0.89
CA LEU A 58 -6.45 -1.58 -0.39
C LEU A 58 -5.39 -0.67 0.26
N GLN A 59 -4.42 -1.23 0.98
CA GLN A 59 -3.30 -0.48 1.55
C GLN A 59 -2.40 0.09 0.44
N LEU A 60 -2.04 -0.72 -0.55
CA LEU A 60 -1.23 -0.30 -1.69
C LEU A 60 -1.89 0.83 -2.48
N ARG A 61 -3.22 0.74 -2.71
CA ARG A 61 -4.00 1.82 -3.33
C ARG A 61 -3.78 3.17 -2.65
N ARG A 62 -3.71 3.18 -1.31
CA ARG A 62 -3.54 4.40 -0.51
C ARG A 62 -2.10 4.87 -0.48
N LEU A 63 -1.14 3.94 -0.47
CA LEU A 63 0.28 4.25 -0.36
C LEU A 63 0.88 4.74 -1.68
N LEU A 64 0.44 4.25 -2.84
CA LEU A 64 0.99 4.63 -4.14
C LEU A 64 0.96 6.15 -4.43
N PRO A 65 -0.16 6.87 -4.20
CA PRO A 65 -0.20 8.33 -4.30
C PRO A 65 0.78 9.04 -3.38
N VAL A 66 0.89 8.55 -2.13
CA VAL A 66 1.77 9.11 -1.10
C VAL A 66 3.23 8.94 -1.52
N THR A 67 3.61 7.75 -1.98
CA THR A 67 4.96 7.47 -2.48
C THR A 67 5.28 8.35 -3.69
N THR A 68 4.36 8.48 -4.65
CA THR A 68 4.56 9.36 -5.82
C THR A 68 4.80 10.81 -5.40
N THR A 69 3.99 11.30 -4.46
CA THR A 69 4.12 12.66 -3.92
C THR A 69 5.45 12.83 -3.17
N LEU A 70 5.85 11.85 -2.36
CA LEU A 70 7.13 11.86 -1.65
C LEU A 70 8.32 11.84 -2.61
N SER A 71 8.26 11.09 -3.72
CA SER A 71 9.30 11.11 -4.75
C SER A 71 9.43 12.50 -5.37
N ALA A 72 8.31 13.17 -5.67
CA ALA A 72 8.33 14.53 -6.20
C ALA A 72 8.90 15.54 -5.19
N ILE A 73 8.56 15.40 -3.90
CA ILE A 73 9.15 16.18 -2.81
C ILE A 73 10.66 15.92 -2.72
N GLY A 74 11.10 14.66 -2.83
CA GLY A 74 12.52 14.33 -2.81
C GLY A 74 13.30 14.95 -3.96
N ALA A 75 12.78 14.88 -5.18
CA ALA A 75 13.40 15.52 -6.34
C ALA A 75 13.53 17.05 -6.13
N GLU A 76 12.51 17.66 -5.53
CA GLU A 76 12.52 19.08 -5.19
C GLU A 76 13.53 19.41 -4.09
N MET A 77 13.64 18.58 -3.05
CA MET A 77 14.61 18.73 -1.97
C MET A 77 16.05 18.62 -2.50
N GLU A 78 16.31 17.67 -3.39
CA GLU A 78 17.64 17.54 -4.01
C GLU A 78 18.00 18.77 -4.84
N ARG A 79 17.05 19.28 -5.64
CA ARG A 79 17.26 20.49 -6.43
C ARG A 79 17.57 21.72 -5.56
N ARG A 80 17.10 21.74 -4.31
CA ARG A 80 17.41 22.77 -3.31
C ARG A 80 18.69 22.49 -2.52
N GLY A 81 19.33 21.33 -2.72
CA GLY A 81 20.50 20.89 -1.98
C GLY A 81 20.19 20.39 -0.56
N GLU A 82 18.93 20.09 -0.25
CA GLU A 82 18.49 19.63 1.07
C GLU A 82 18.77 18.13 1.30
N ILE A 83 18.83 17.36 0.22
CA ILE A 83 19.23 15.94 0.20
C ILE A 83 20.14 15.68 -1.01
N SER A 84 20.78 14.50 -1.04
CA SER A 84 21.52 13.98 -2.19
C SER A 84 21.07 12.54 -2.45
N VAL A 85 20.79 12.24 -3.72
CA VAL A 85 20.29 10.93 -4.17
C VAL A 85 21.28 10.34 -5.19
N LEU A 86 21.85 9.19 -4.83
CA LEU A 86 22.79 8.46 -5.66
C LEU A 86 22.05 7.53 -6.66
N PRO A 87 22.72 7.10 -7.75
CA PRO A 87 22.14 6.10 -8.65
C PRO A 87 21.69 4.84 -7.90
N GLY A 88 20.42 4.46 -8.11
CA GLY A 88 19.80 3.31 -7.44
C GLY A 88 19.12 3.63 -6.11
N GLU A 89 19.25 4.85 -5.60
CA GLU A 89 18.50 5.31 -4.43
C GLU A 89 17.12 5.86 -4.82
N ASP A 90 16.18 5.80 -3.87
CA ASP A 90 14.80 6.24 -4.07
C ASP A 90 14.54 7.62 -3.44
N TYR A 91 14.00 8.53 -4.24
CA TYR A 91 13.67 9.89 -3.79
C TYR A 91 12.65 9.92 -2.66
N ALA A 92 11.64 9.03 -2.66
CA ALA A 92 10.63 9.03 -1.60
C ALA A 92 11.23 8.59 -0.27
N GLN A 93 12.11 7.59 -0.26
CA GLN A 93 12.83 7.15 0.93
C GLN A 93 13.74 8.25 1.49
N LYS A 94 14.52 8.92 0.63
CA LYS A 94 15.42 10.01 1.05
C LYS A 94 14.65 11.21 1.60
N ALA A 95 13.56 11.60 0.93
CA ALA A 95 12.66 12.64 1.41
C ALA A 95 12.07 12.28 2.78
N LEU A 96 11.57 11.05 2.93
CA LEU A 96 10.98 10.59 4.18
C LEU A 96 12.00 10.57 5.33
N ALA A 97 13.23 10.13 5.07
CA ALA A 97 14.31 10.17 6.05
C ALA A 97 14.60 11.62 6.50
N ARG A 98 14.74 12.54 5.55
CA ARG A 98 14.99 13.96 5.84
C ARG A 98 13.86 14.62 6.63
N LEU A 99 12.60 14.34 6.27
CA LEU A 99 11.42 14.82 6.98
C LEU A 99 11.33 14.21 8.39
N THR A 100 11.64 12.93 8.54
CA THR A 100 11.70 12.25 9.84
C THR A 100 12.72 12.92 10.74
N GLU A 101 13.93 13.19 10.26
CA GLU A 101 14.94 13.92 11.02
C GLU A 101 14.45 15.33 11.42
N GLN A 102 13.87 16.07 10.48
CA GLN A 102 13.43 17.44 10.72
C GLN A 102 12.32 17.55 11.77
N TYR A 103 11.33 16.67 11.70
CA TYR A 103 10.09 16.78 12.49
C TYR A 103 10.05 15.86 13.70
N LEU A 104 10.80 14.76 13.70
CA LEU A 104 10.77 13.76 14.78
C LEU A 104 12.03 13.76 15.65
N SER A 105 13.21 14.18 15.16
CA SER A 105 14.43 14.24 16.00
C SER A 105 14.47 15.39 17.00
N ASN A 106 13.63 16.42 16.85
CA ASN A 106 13.53 17.53 17.82
C ASN A 106 12.70 17.20 19.07
N ARG A 107 12.15 15.98 19.21
CA ARG A 107 11.34 15.59 20.37
C ARG A 107 12.16 15.16 21.59
N ASP A 108 13.45 14.89 21.44
CA ASP A 108 14.30 14.39 22.54
C ASP A 108 15.04 15.49 23.32
N ASN A 109 14.92 16.78 22.94
CA ASN A 109 15.69 17.88 23.54
C ASN A 109 14.88 18.90 24.38
N LYS A 110 13.75 18.49 24.96
CA LYS A 110 13.05 19.29 25.98
C LYS A 110 12.59 18.40 27.15
N GLN A 111 13.51 18.14 28.08
CA GLN A 111 13.21 17.84 29.48
C GLN A 111 14.06 18.76 30.37
#